data_AF-A0AAE3TKY6-F1
#
_entry.id   AF-A0AAE3TKY6-F1
#
_cell.length_a   1.000
_cell.length_b   1.000
_cell.length_c   1.000
_cell.angle_alpha   90.00
_cell.angle_beta   90.00
_cell.angle_gamma   90.00
#
_symmetry.space_group_name_H-M   'P 1'
#
loop_
_entity.id
_entity.type
_entity.pdbx_description
1 polymer ?
#
loop_
_entity_poly.entity_id
_entity_poly.type
_entity_poly.pdbx_seq_one_letter_code
_entity_poly.pdbx_strand_id
1 'polypeptide(L)'
;MPRWHMQQPIYDEIGGRDVVEAVVSDFYDAVLADERILDYFDDYDMTELRAHQIQFISSVTGGPVEYTGADMREAHAHLDLDEGDFQAVAEHLEAALRANGVADANVEAILSRVADLKAPVLNQ
;
A
#
# COMPACT_ATOMS: atom_id res chain seq x y z
N MET A 1 -29.87 -8.62 -23.77
CA MET A 1 -29.14 -7.62 -22.97
C MET A 1 -27.67 -7.99 -22.98
N PRO A 2 -26.75 -7.11 -23.41
CA PRO A 2 -25.33 -7.43 -23.34
C PRO A 2 -24.90 -7.46 -21.88
N ARG A 3 -24.26 -8.55 -21.47
CA ARG A 3 -23.68 -8.71 -20.13
C ARG A 3 -22.37 -7.92 -20.09
N TRP A 4 -22.43 -6.64 -19.71
CA TRP A 4 -21.23 -5.87 -19.37
C TRP A 4 -20.50 -6.62 -18.27
N HIS A 5 -19.34 -7.21 -18.57
CA HIS A 5 -18.44 -7.69 -17.54
C HIS A 5 -17.71 -6.45 -17.04
N MET A 6 -18.28 -5.80 -16.03
CA MET A 6 -17.47 -4.97 -15.17
C MET A 6 -16.49 -5.95 -14.52
N GLN A 7 -15.20 -5.88 -14.86
CA GLN A 7 -14.19 -6.64 -14.16
C GLN A 7 -14.34 -6.30 -12.67
N GLN A 8 -14.43 -7.32 -11.81
CA GLN A 8 -14.53 -7.05 -10.38
C GLN A 8 -13.24 -6.36 -9.94
N PRO A 9 -13.32 -5.34 -9.08
CA PRO A 9 -12.13 -4.75 -8.49
C PRO A 9 -11.31 -5.80 -7.76
N ILE A 10 -9.98 -5.68 -7.80
CA ILE A 10 -9.07 -6.51 -6.99
C ILE A 10 -9.49 -6.44 -5.51
N TYR A 11 -9.98 -5.29 -5.06
CA TYR A 11 -10.52 -5.08 -3.72
C TYR A 11 -11.55 -6.15 -3.32
N ASP A 12 -12.53 -6.44 -4.17
CA ASP A 12 -13.55 -7.45 -3.87
C ASP A 12 -12.95 -8.87 -3.90
N GLU A 13 -12.01 -9.12 -4.82
CA GLU A 13 -11.36 -10.42 -4.97
C GLU A 13 -10.46 -10.79 -3.78
N ILE A 14 -9.82 -9.81 -3.16
CA ILE A 14 -8.96 -10.03 -1.99
C ILE A 14 -9.75 -10.14 -0.69
N GLY A 15 -11.08 -9.93 -0.68
CA GLY A 15 -11.90 -9.97 0.54
C GLY A 15 -12.26 -8.59 1.10
N GLY A 16 -12.02 -7.52 0.35
CA GLY A 16 -12.46 -6.17 0.67
C GLY A 16 -11.79 -5.58 1.90
N ARG A 17 -12.57 -4.81 2.67
CA ARG A 17 -12.09 -3.99 3.77
C ARG A 17 -11.31 -4.81 4.80
N ASP A 18 -11.87 -5.94 5.20
CA ASP A 18 -11.33 -6.76 6.29
C ASP A 18 -9.91 -7.24 5.97
N VAL A 19 -9.66 -7.65 4.72
CA VAL A 19 -8.32 -8.08 4.28
C VAL A 19 -7.40 -6.88 4.09
N VAL A 20 -7.88 -5.75 3.58
CA VAL A 20 -7.04 -4.53 3.49
C VAL A 20 -6.59 -4.07 4.88
N GLU A 21 -7.48 -4.06 5.87
CA GLU A 21 -7.14 -3.68 7.25
C GLU A 21 -6.11 -4.64 7.87
N ALA A 22 -6.28 -5.95 7.66
CA ALA A 22 -5.33 -6.95 8.14
C ALA A 22 -3.95 -6.80 7.49
N VAL A 23 -3.91 -6.65 6.15
CA VAL A 23 -2.66 -6.39 5.40
C VAL A 23 -1.95 -5.14 5.90
N VAL A 24 -2.68 -4.04 6.11
CA VAL A 24 -2.07 -2.79 6.59
C VAL A 24 -1.51 -2.93 8.00
N SER A 25 -2.20 -3.69 8.87
CA SER A 25 -1.69 -3.98 10.21
C SER A 25 -0.37 -4.74 10.15
N ASP A 26 -0.35 -5.87 9.44
CA ASP A 26 0.85 -6.72 9.31
C ASP A 26 2.01 -5.98 8.61
N PHE A 27 1.68 -5.16 7.61
CA PHE A 27 2.64 -4.31 6.91
C PHE A 27 3.35 -3.34 7.87
N TYR A 28 2.60 -2.59 8.69
CA TYR A 28 3.23 -1.64 9.61
C TYR A 28 3.94 -2.33 10.78
N ASP A 29 3.45 -3.49 11.23
CA ASP A 29 4.17 -4.27 12.23
C ASP A 29 5.55 -4.72 11.69
N ALA A 30 5.65 -5.04 10.40
CA ALA A 30 6.92 -5.40 9.76
C ALA A 30 7.81 -4.17 9.49
N VAL A 31 7.25 -3.06 9.00
CA VAL A 31 7.99 -1.81 8.75
C VAL A 31 8.61 -1.27 10.05
N LEU A 32 7.86 -1.26 11.15
CA LEU A 32 8.35 -0.77 12.44
C LEU A 32 9.35 -1.72 13.11
N ALA A 33 9.56 -2.92 12.55
CA ALA A 33 10.57 -3.86 12.99
C ALA A 33 11.84 -3.84 12.10
N ASP A 34 11.89 -3.01 11.07
CA ASP A 34 13.00 -2.95 10.11
C ASP A 34 13.92 -1.76 10.37
N GLU A 35 15.13 -2.07 10.87
CA GLU A 35 16.22 -1.12 11.14
C GLU A 35 16.63 -0.25 9.93
N ARG A 36 16.28 -0.66 8.70
CA ARG A 36 16.57 0.13 7.50
C ARG A 36 15.67 1.37 7.37
N ILE A 37 14.42 1.29 7.85
CA ILE A 37 13.37 2.25 7.49
C ILE A 37 12.53 2.74 8.69
N LEU A 38 12.65 2.15 9.88
CA LEU A 38 11.79 2.54 11.03
C LEU A 38 11.92 4.02 11.40
N ASP A 39 13.12 4.60 11.27
CA ASP A 39 13.40 5.97 11.71
C ASP A 39 12.56 7.01 10.93
N TYR A 40 12.07 6.67 9.72
CA TYR A 40 11.15 7.52 8.96
C TYR A 40 9.75 7.64 9.60
N PHE A 41 9.43 6.77 10.57
CA PHE A 41 8.09 6.66 11.16
C PHE A 41 8.03 7.12 12.63
N ASP A 42 9.17 7.46 13.26
CA ASP A 42 9.26 7.77 14.70
C ASP A 42 8.37 8.93 15.17
N ASP A 43 8.17 9.94 14.32
CA ASP A 43 7.44 11.17 14.65
C ASP A 43 5.96 11.15 14.21
N TYR A 44 5.45 10.00 13.74
CA TYR A 44 4.10 9.90 13.17
C TYR A 44 3.10 9.22 14.10
N ASP A 45 1.85 9.69 14.07
CA ASP A 45 0.73 8.94 14.64
C ASP A 45 0.43 7.73 13.77
N MET A 46 0.85 6.55 14.23
CA MET A 46 0.64 5.29 13.54
C MET A 46 -0.83 4.95 13.32
N THR A 47 -1.75 5.47 14.14
CA THR A 47 -3.19 5.28 13.97
C THR A 47 -3.67 6.01 12.72
N GLU A 48 -3.27 7.28 12.56
CA GLU A 48 -3.62 8.10 11.40
C GLU A 48 -2.95 7.53 10.14
N LEU A 49 -1.68 7.14 10.24
CA LEU A 49 -0.94 6.60 9.11
C LEU A 49 -1.51 5.26 8.63
N ARG A 50 -1.91 4.36 9.54
CA ARG A 50 -2.63 3.12 9.18
C ARG A 50 -3.96 3.42 8.50
N ALA A 51 -4.73 4.39 9.00
CA ALA A 51 -6.01 4.79 8.39
C ALA A 51 -5.82 5.37 6.98
N HIS A 52 -4.76 6.15 6.74
CA HIS A 52 -4.41 6.64 5.42
C HIS A 52 -3.97 5.51 4.49
N GLN A 53 -3.15 4.58 4.96
CA GLN A 53 -2.71 3.43 4.16
C GLN A 53 -3.87 2.50 3.79
N ILE A 54 -4.85 2.30 4.68
CA ILE A 54 -6.08 1.55 4.37
C ILE A 54 -6.84 2.21 3.22
N GLN A 55 -7.01 3.54 3.26
CA GLN A 55 -7.67 4.28 2.18
C GLN A 55 -6.88 4.16 0.87
N PHE A 56 -5.57 4.33 0.94
CA PHE A 56 -4.68 4.21 -0.22
C PHE A 56 -4.75 2.82 -0.86
N ILE A 57 -4.56 1.74 -0.10
CA ILE A 57 -4.61 0.37 -0.63
C ILE A 57 -6.02 0.03 -1.13
N SER A 58 -7.08 0.49 -0.45
CA SER A 58 -8.45 0.35 -0.94
C SER A 58 -8.63 1.02 -2.30
N SER A 59 -8.09 2.23 -2.48
CA SER A 59 -8.15 2.95 -3.76
C SER A 59 -7.32 2.26 -4.85
N VAL A 60 -6.08 1.86 -4.54
CA VAL A 60 -5.17 1.15 -5.44
C VAL A 60 -5.77 -0.16 -5.92
N THR A 61 -6.54 -0.87 -5.09
CA THR A 61 -7.20 -2.14 -5.45
C THR A 61 -8.56 -1.94 -6.17
N GLY A 62 -8.99 -0.69 -6.36
CA GLY A 62 -10.25 -0.34 -7.03
C GLY A 62 -11.49 -0.41 -6.13
N GLY A 63 -11.29 -0.38 -4.81
CA GLY A 63 -12.35 -0.35 -3.81
C GLY A 63 -13.15 0.97 -3.84
N PRO A 64 -14.25 1.04 -3.08
CA PRO A 64 -15.18 2.16 -3.12
C PRO A 64 -14.68 3.43 -2.40
N VAL A 65 -13.48 3.37 -1.82
CA VAL A 65 -12.90 4.46 -1.03
C VAL A 65 -11.91 5.21 -1.91
N GLU A 66 -12.13 6.52 -2.02
CA GLU A 66 -11.17 7.43 -2.64
C GLU A 66 -10.06 7.76 -1.63
N TYR A 67 -8.81 7.71 -2.08
CA TYR A 67 -7.70 8.25 -1.31
C TYR A 67 -7.76 9.78 -1.32
N THR A 68 -7.80 10.37 -0.14
CA THR A 68 -7.95 11.83 0.05
C THR A 68 -6.74 12.48 0.72
N GLY A 69 -5.67 11.72 0.93
CA GLY A 69 -4.42 12.25 1.48
C GLY A 69 -3.66 13.11 0.48
N ALA A 70 -2.51 13.62 0.91
CA ALA A 70 -1.62 14.40 0.06
C ALA A 70 -1.17 13.59 -1.17
N ASP A 71 -0.83 14.30 -2.23
CA ASP A 71 -0.18 13.69 -3.40
C ASP A 71 1.08 12.94 -2.98
N MET A 72 1.40 11.82 -3.65
CA MET A 72 2.53 10.98 -3.26
C MET A 72 3.86 11.74 -3.23
N ARG A 73 4.07 12.71 -4.13
CA ARG A 73 5.27 13.54 -4.09
C ARG A 73 5.25 14.50 -2.91
N GLU A 74 4.12 15.17 -2.70
CA GLU A 74 3.97 16.10 -1.57
C GLU A 74 4.15 15.40 -0.22
N ALA A 75 3.58 14.20 -0.06
CA ALA A 75 3.64 13.41 1.16
C ALA A 75 5.05 12.90 1.51
N HIS A 76 5.95 12.77 0.52
CA HIS A 76 7.30 12.24 0.71
C HIS A 76 8.40 13.26 0.37
N ALA A 77 8.05 14.51 0.02
CA ALA A 77 9.00 15.53 -0.43
C ALA A 77 10.03 15.93 0.64
N HIS A 78 9.70 15.76 1.92
CA HIS A 78 10.56 16.09 3.06
C HIS A 78 11.45 14.92 3.49
N LEU A 79 11.33 13.75 2.86
CA LEU A 79 12.13 12.56 3.17
C LEU A 79 13.26 12.39 2.14
N ASP A 80 14.43 11.96 2.62
CA ASP A 80 15.60 11.65 1.78
C ASP A 80 15.61 10.16 1.41
N LEU A 81 14.57 9.73 0.68
CA LEU A 81 14.37 8.33 0.31
C LEU A 81 15.21 7.91 -0.89
N ASP A 82 15.73 6.69 -0.86
CA ASP A 82 16.38 6.05 -2.00
C ASP A 82 15.65 4.79 -2.52
N GLU A 83 16.21 4.17 -3.56
CA GLU A 83 15.64 2.94 -4.14
C GLU A 83 15.55 1.79 -3.12
N GLY A 84 16.53 1.71 -2.21
CA GLY A 84 16.59 0.69 -1.18
C GLY A 84 15.46 0.85 -0.16
N ASP A 85 15.15 2.09 0.23
CA ASP A 85 14.02 2.40 1.12
C ASP A 85 12.69 2.01 0.49
N PHE A 86 12.47 2.40 -0.77
CA PHE A 86 11.25 2.04 -1.50
C PHE A 86 11.12 0.52 -1.66
N GLN A 87 12.22 -0.16 -1.99
CA GLN A 87 12.22 -1.61 -2.12
C GLN A 87 11.91 -2.29 -0.78
N ALA A 88 12.50 -1.83 0.34
CA ALA A 88 12.21 -2.39 1.65
C ALA A 88 10.72 -2.29 2.01
N VAL A 89 10.11 -1.13 1.74
CA VAL A 89 8.65 -0.94 1.93
C VAL A 89 7.84 -1.87 1.02
N ALA A 90 8.22 -2.02 -0.25
CA ALA A 90 7.52 -2.90 -1.18
C ALA A 90 7.63 -4.39 -0.78
N GLU A 91 8.80 -4.83 -0.29
CA GLU A 91 9.03 -6.18 0.24
C GLU A 91 8.09 -6.49 1.42
N HIS A 92 7.93 -5.55 2.36
CA HIS A 92 7.02 -5.72 3.49
C HIS A 92 5.55 -5.75 3.07
N LEU A 93 5.16 -4.92 2.09
CA LEU A 93 3.81 -4.95 1.54
C LEU A 93 3.52 -6.29 0.84
N GLU A 94 4.47 -6.79 0.04
CA GLU A 94 4.35 -8.11 -0.60
C GLU A 94 4.16 -9.22 0.44
N ALA A 95 5.00 -9.24 1.48
CA ALA A 95 4.93 -10.23 2.54
C ALA A 95 3.59 -10.18 3.29
N ALA A 96 3.11 -8.98 3.63
CA ALA A 96 1.83 -8.79 4.30
C ALA A 96 0.64 -9.26 3.45
N LEU A 97 0.63 -8.94 2.15
CA LEU A 97 -0.40 -9.42 1.21
C LEU A 97 -0.44 -10.96 1.17
N ARG A 98 0.73 -11.60 1.00
CA ARG A 98 0.84 -13.06 0.95
C ARG A 98 0.43 -13.72 2.26
N ALA A 99 0.83 -13.16 3.40
CA ALA A 99 0.47 -13.65 4.73
C ALA A 99 -1.05 -13.64 4.96
N ASN A 100 -1.75 -12.68 4.36
CA ASN A 100 -3.20 -12.55 4.42
C ASN A 100 -3.94 -13.33 3.32
N GLY A 101 -3.27 -14.25 2.63
CA GLY A 101 -3.89 -15.16 1.67
C GLY A 101 -4.28 -14.52 0.34
N VAL A 102 -3.74 -13.34 0.02
CA VAL A 102 -3.93 -12.72 -1.30
C VAL A 102 -3.22 -13.58 -2.35
N ALA A 103 -3.94 -13.96 -3.40
CA ALA A 103 -3.40 -14.77 -4.49
C ALA A 103 -2.27 -14.05 -5.24
N ASP A 104 -1.24 -14.80 -5.67
CA ASP A 104 -0.04 -14.25 -6.33
C ASP A 104 -0.34 -13.28 -7.47
N ALA A 105 -1.32 -13.59 -8.32
CA ALA A 105 -1.72 -12.71 -9.41
C ALA A 105 -2.21 -11.33 -8.92
N ASN A 106 -2.91 -11.30 -7.79
CA ASN A 106 -3.38 -10.06 -7.16
C ASN A 106 -2.25 -9.35 -6.42
N VAL A 107 -1.31 -10.08 -5.80
CA VAL A 107 -0.09 -9.50 -5.22
C VAL A 107 0.72 -8.78 -6.29
N GLU A 108 1.02 -9.43 -7.41
CA GLU A 108 1.76 -8.87 -8.54
C GLU A 108 1.05 -7.63 -9.12
N ALA A 109 -0.27 -7.70 -9.29
CA ALA A 109 -1.06 -6.58 -9.79
C ALA A 109 -1.04 -5.37 -8.83
N ILE A 110 -1.12 -5.60 -7.52
CA ILE A 110 -1.04 -4.53 -6.51
C ILE A 110 0.35 -3.91 -6.49
N LEU A 111 1.41 -4.73 -6.45
CA LEU A 111 2.79 -4.24 -6.44
C LEU A 111 3.15 -3.50 -7.72
N SER A 112 2.62 -3.90 -8.88
CA SER A 112 2.79 -3.15 -10.12
C SER A 112 2.19 -1.73 -10.01
N ARG A 113 1.01 -1.59 -9.40
CA ARG A 113 0.38 -0.26 -9.20
C ARG A 113 1.15 0.59 -8.19
N VAL A 114 1.72 -0.04 -7.16
CA VAL A 114 2.58 0.64 -6.19
C VAL A 114 3.90 1.08 -6.84
N ALA A 115 4.49 0.26 -7.70
CA ALA A 115 5.73 0.58 -8.41
C ALA A 115 5.59 1.81 -9.34
N ASP A 116 4.40 2.05 -9.90
CA ASP A 116 4.11 3.26 -10.69
C ASP A 116 4.25 4.56 -9.86
N LEU A 117 4.18 4.47 -8.54
CA LEU A 117 4.33 5.60 -7.61
C LEU A 117 5.78 5.78 -7.13
N LYS A 118 6.72 4.95 -7.59
CA LYS A 118 8.11 5.07 -7.18
C LYS A 118 8.72 6.44 -7.51
N ALA A 119 8.53 6.93 -8.73
CA ALA A 119 9.07 8.23 -9.14
C ALA A 119 8.57 9.39 -8.26
N PRO A 120 7.25 9.56 -8.00
CA PRO A 120 6.82 10.61 -7.09
C PRO A 120 7.30 10.40 -5.64
N VAL A 121 7.32 9.17 -5.12
CA VAL A 121 7.82 8.89 -3.75
C VAL A 121 9.31 9.22 -3.59
N LEU A 122 10.13 8.87 -4.58
CA LEU A 122 11.58 9.13 -4.57
C LEU A 122 11.95 10.55 -5.05
N ASN A 123 10.98 11.43 -5.26
CA ASN A 123 11.19 12.78 -5.76
C ASN A 123 11.95 12.86 -7.12
N GLN A 124 11.73 11.87 -7.99
CA GLN A 124 12.34 11.76 -9.34
C GLN A 124 11.43 12.28 -10.46
#